data_AF-A0A949DXJ6-F1
#
_entry.id   AF-A0A949DXJ6-F1
#
_cell.length_a   1.000
_cell.length_b   1.000
_cell.length_c   1.000
_cell.angle_alpha   90.00
_cell.angle_beta   90.00
_cell.angle_gamma   90.00
#
_symmetry.space_group_name_H-M   'P 1'
#
loop_
_entity.id
_entity.type
_entity.pdbx_description
1 polymer ?
#
loop_
_entity_poly.entity_id
_entity_poly.type
_entity_poly.pdbx_seq_one_letter_code
_entity_poly.pdbx_strand_id
1 'polypeptide(L)'
;MVSQITKNEKNKIYLAVVSILVIVGLFLFKYKNNNKVIVDQIQTNTPEEPVPTKTKPIVFTQEQLDEYYQTTKNPYVLHIRKVLDGYLNGKNIGMASPELVIETHKVEEYTAGLSSIDKEYYKSKFIVFSMNDSIAGGVEVSIIFQDKPDKLFTVWVYQLAGGEYDFRSIRDNPKFTLEKMKEIQILYKTILEDEVHSI
;
A
#
# COMPACT_ATOMS: atom_id res chain seq x y z
N MET A 1 -49.30 26.11 13.54
CA MET A 1 -48.21 25.80 14.50
C MET A 1 -47.99 24.30 14.46
N VAL A 2 -46.78 23.88 14.08
CA VAL A 2 -46.48 22.53 13.59
C VAL A 2 -46.38 21.51 14.73
N SER A 3 -47.32 20.57 14.67
CA SER A 3 -47.32 19.14 14.97
C SER A 3 -46.35 18.57 16.03
N GLN A 4 -46.97 17.98 17.06
CA GLN A 4 -46.35 17.04 17.97
C GLN A 4 -45.95 15.76 17.24
N ILE A 5 -44.65 15.58 17.00
CA ILE A 5 -44.09 14.27 16.66
C ILE A 5 -44.21 13.40 17.92
N THR A 6 -45.19 12.50 17.91
CA THR A 6 -45.49 11.61 19.03
C THR A 6 -44.30 10.69 19.33
N LYS A 7 -44.06 10.43 20.61
CA LYS A 7 -42.95 9.61 21.16
C LYS A 7 -42.74 8.27 20.42
N ASN A 8 -43.79 7.73 19.82
CA ASN A 8 -43.79 6.48 19.07
C ASN A 8 -43.04 6.58 17.72
N GLU A 9 -43.07 7.73 17.05
CA GLU A 9 -42.32 7.93 15.80
C GLU A 9 -40.82 8.14 16.05
N LYS A 10 -40.46 8.82 17.13
CA LYS A 10 -39.04 8.99 17.54
C LYS A 10 -38.39 7.65 17.87
N ASN A 11 -39.11 6.73 18.51
CA ASN A 11 -38.61 5.38 18.81
C ASN A 11 -38.42 4.53 17.54
N LYS A 12 -39.29 4.68 16.53
CA LYS A 12 -39.13 4.00 15.24
C LYS A 12 -37.93 4.51 14.45
N ILE A 13 -37.70 5.83 14.45
CA ILE A 13 -36.50 6.44 13.84
C ILE A 13 -35.24 5.96 14.56
N TYR A 14 -35.25 5.93 15.90
CA TYR A 14 -34.11 5.44 16.68
C TYR A 14 -33.80 3.97 16.40
N LEU A 15 -34.83 3.11 16.34
CA LEU A 15 -34.68 1.70 15.95
C LEU A 15 -34.13 1.53 14.53
N ALA A 16 -34.57 2.36 13.57
CA ALA A 16 -34.06 2.32 12.21
C ALA A 16 -32.57 2.72 12.13
N VAL A 17 -32.16 3.78 12.84
CA VAL A 17 -30.76 4.23 12.89
C VAL A 17 -29.85 3.18 13.55
N VAL A 18 -30.29 2.58 14.67
CA VAL A 18 -29.53 1.50 15.33
C VAL A 18 -29.39 0.28 14.43
N SER A 19 -30.44 -0.07 13.68
CA SER A 19 -30.41 -1.20 12.75
C SER A 19 -29.40 -0.99 11.62
N ILE A 20 -29.33 0.23 11.06
CA ILE A 20 -28.35 0.59 10.03
C ILE A 20 -26.92 0.53 10.59
N LEU A 21 -26.68 1.05 11.80
CA LEU A 21 -25.36 0.99 12.43
C LEU A 21 -24.90 -0.44 12.73
N VAL A 22 -25.81 -1.34 13.11
CA VAL A 22 -25.49 -2.77 13.29
C VAL A 22 -25.16 -3.44 11.96
N ILE A 23 -25.89 -3.14 10.88
CA ILE A 23 -25.61 -3.70 9.55
C ILE A 23 -24.27 -3.20 9.01
N VAL A 24 -23.96 -1.90 9.15
CA VAL A 24 -22.66 -1.33 8.77
C VAL A 24 -21.54 -1.92 9.61
N GLY A 25 -21.75 -2.08 10.93
CA GLY A 25 -20.79 -2.72 11.82
C GLY A 25 -20.50 -4.18 11.45
N LEU A 26 -21.52 -4.96 11.08
CA LEU A 26 -21.35 -6.34 10.61
C LEU A 26 -20.67 -6.41 9.24
N PHE A 27 -20.93 -5.46 8.34
CA PHE A 27 -20.25 -5.37 7.05
C PHE A 27 -18.77 -5.02 7.22
N LEU A 28 -18.44 -4.05 8.08
CA LEU A 28 -17.05 -3.70 8.41
C LEU A 28 -16.33 -4.84 9.14
N PHE A 29 -17.04 -5.58 10.00
CA PHE A 29 -16.48 -6.75 10.70
C PHE A 29 -16.17 -7.90 9.74
N LYS A 30 -17.06 -8.20 8.77
CA LYS A 30 -16.78 -9.19 7.70
C LYS A 30 -15.67 -8.73 6.76
N TYR A 31 -15.62 -7.45 6.41
CA TYR A 31 -14.57 -6.89 5.56
C TYR A 31 -13.18 -6.99 6.22
N LYS A 32 -13.09 -6.67 7.52
CA LYS A 32 -11.85 -6.80 8.30
C LYS A 32 -11.33 -8.25 8.39
N ASN A 33 -12.22 -9.25 8.39
CA ASN A 33 -11.82 -10.65 8.51
C ASN A 33 -11.30 -11.28 7.19
N ASN A 34 -11.61 -10.71 6.03
CA ASN A 34 -11.23 -11.29 4.73
C ASN A 34 -9.87 -10.77 4.19
N ASN A 35 -9.28 -9.75 4.80
CA ASN A 35 -8.02 -9.16 4.35
C ASN A 35 -6.82 -9.50 5.27
N LYS A 36 -6.85 -10.66 5.94
CA LYS A 36 -5.71 -11.12 6.71
C LYS A 36 -4.59 -11.54 5.75
N VAL A 37 -3.52 -10.74 5.74
CA VAL A 37 -2.37 -10.77 4.83
C VAL A 37 -1.59 -12.10 4.86
N ILE A 38 -1.15 -12.50 3.67
CA ILE A 38 -0.37 -13.70 3.28
C ILE A 38 1.01 -13.81 3.96
N VAL A 39 1.53 -12.75 4.57
CA VAL A 39 2.87 -12.72 5.19
C VAL A 39 2.88 -13.27 6.63
N ASP A 40 1.74 -13.33 7.33
CA ASP A 40 1.68 -13.93 8.68
C ASP A 40 1.87 -15.46 8.67
N GLN A 41 1.82 -16.12 7.50
CA GLN A 41 1.99 -17.58 7.39
C GLN A 41 3.42 -18.05 7.08
N ILE A 42 4.38 -17.15 6.89
CA ILE A 42 5.80 -17.53 6.77
C ILE A 42 6.46 -17.36 8.15
N GLN A 43 6.29 -18.39 8.97
CA GLN A 43 6.88 -18.63 10.30
C GLN A 43 7.94 -17.61 10.79
N THR A 44 7.54 -16.78 11.75
CA THR A 44 8.46 -16.24 12.76
C THR A 44 8.69 -17.29 13.83
N ASN A 45 9.86 -17.95 13.83
CA ASN A 45 10.38 -18.65 15.01
C ASN A 45 11.84 -18.23 15.25
N THR A 46 12.03 -17.50 16.34
CA THR A 46 13.24 -17.39 17.20
C THR A 46 14.50 -16.69 16.63
N PRO A 47 15.14 -15.79 17.41
CA PRO A 47 16.40 -15.15 17.00
C PRO A 47 17.59 -16.09 17.25
N GLU A 48 18.33 -16.40 16.19
CA GLU A 48 19.70 -16.94 16.27
C GLU A 48 20.66 -15.98 15.55
N GLU A 49 21.86 -15.84 16.12
CA GLU A 49 22.98 -14.99 15.68
C GLU A 49 23.35 -15.15 14.19
N PRO A 50 24.02 -14.15 13.57
CA PRO A 50 24.26 -14.11 12.14
C PRO A 50 25.31 -15.14 11.72
N VAL A 51 24.86 -16.30 11.28
CA VAL A 51 25.67 -17.20 10.44
C VAL A 51 25.64 -16.63 9.01
N PRO A 52 26.78 -16.50 8.30
CA PRO A 52 26.80 -16.07 6.91
C PRO A 52 26.27 -17.19 6.02
N THR A 53 24.94 -17.35 6.02
CA THR A 53 24.25 -18.33 5.20
C THR A 53 24.29 -17.84 3.76
N LYS A 54 24.70 -18.70 2.83
CA LYS A 54 24.60 -18.42 1.38
C LYS A 54 23.11 -18.22 1.04
N THR A 55 22.65 -16.98 1.07
CA THR A 55 21.29 -16.60 0.68
C THR A 55 21.04 -17.11 -0.74
N LYS A 56 19.99 -17.91 -0.92
CA LYS A 56 19.54 -18.40 -2.24
C LYS A 56 18.18 -17.78 -2.56
N PRO A 57 17.82 -17.65 -3.84
CA PRO A 57 16.49 -17.20 -4.22
C PRO A 57 15.38 -18.06 -3.61
N ILE A 58 14.30 -17.41 -3.22
CA ILE A 58 13.06 -18.06 -2.81
C ILE A 58 12.46 -18.72 -4.05
N VAL A 59 12.09 -20.00 -3.91
CA VAL A 59 11.36 -20.73 -4.94
C VAL A 59 9.89 -20.60 -4.61
N PHE A 60 9.19 -19.78 -5.39
CA PHE A 60 7.74 -19.65 -5.30
C PHE A 60 7.07 -20.83 -6.02
N THR A 61 6.02 -21.35 -5.41
CA THR A 61 5.06 -22.22 -6.12
C THR A 61 4.25 -21.39 -7.11
N GLN A 62 3.65 -22.04 -8.11
CA GLN A 62 2.80 -21.34 -9.07
C GLN A 62 1.61 -20.65 -8.38
N GLU A 63 1.01 -21.31 -7.37
CA GLU A 63 -0.09 -20.73 -6.59
C GLU A 63 0.33 -19.43 -5.89
N GLN A 64 1.52 -19.40 -5.27
CA GLN A 64 2.06 -18.20 -4.64
C GLN A 64 2.34 -17.09 -5.65
N LEU A 65 2.81 -17.43 -6.85
CA LEU A 65 2.99 -16.45 -7.92
C LEU A 65 1.65 -15.90 -8.41
N ASP A 66 0.67 -16.77 -8.64
CA ASP A 66 -0.66 -16.37 -9.10
C ASP A 66 -1.35 -15.44 -8.08
N GLU A 67 -1.22 -15.75 -6.79
CA GLU A 67 -1.69 -14.90 -5.70
C GLU A 67 -0.94 -13.56 -5.67
N TYR A 68 0.39 -13.59 -5.79
CA TYR A 68 1.20 -12.38 -5.91
C TYR A 68 0.75 -11.51 -7.09
N TYR A 69 0.48 -12.09 -8.26
CA TYR A 69 0.03 -11.35 -9.45
C TYR A 69 -1.37 -10.75 -9.31
N GLN A 70 -2.18 -11.17 -8.32
CA GLN A 70 -3.41 -10.43 -8.01
C GLN A 70 -3.10 -9.09 -7.32
N THR A 71 -2.00 -8.99 -6.58
CA THR A 71 -1.60 -7.74 -5.92
C THR A 71 -1.27 -6.65 -6.93
N THR A 72 -0.69 -7.02 -8.08
CA THR A 72 -0.32 -6.07 -9.14
C THR A 72 -1.56 -5.51 -9.85
N LYS A 73 -2.67 -6.25 -9.81
CA LYS A 73 -3.99 -5.81 -10.31
C LYS A 73 -4.80 -5.01 -9.28
N ASN A 74 -4.28 -4.83 -8.07
CA ASN A 74 -4.98 -4.11 -7.01
C ASN A 74 -5.14 -2.62 -7.40
N PRO A 75 -6.34 -2.02 -7.28
CA PRO A 75 -6.57 -0.62 -7.63
C PRO A 75 -5.66 0.39 -6.92
N TYR A 76 -5.28 0.13 -5.65
CA TYR A 76 -4.33 0.96 -4.93
C TYR A 76 -2.96 0.96 -5.62
N VAL A 77 -2.51 -0.19 -6.10
CA VAL A 77 -1.22 -0.39 -6.78
C VAL A 77 -1.25 0.24 -8.18
N LEU A 78 -2.32 0.00 -8.94
CA LEU A 78 -2.50 0.60 -10.26
C LEU A 78 -2.53 2.15 -10.18
N HIS A 79 -3.10 2.69 -9.11
CA HIS A 79 -3.12 4.14 -8.90
C HIS A 79 -1.74 4.74 -8.67
N ILE A 80 -0.81 4.00 -8.05
CA ILE A 80 0.60 4.43 -7.90
C ILE A 80 1.20 4.70 -9.27
N ARG A 81 1.10 3.75 -10.21
CA ARG A 81 1.63 3.90 -11.57
C ARG A 81 1.05 5.12 -12.29
N LYS A 82 -0.27 5.28 -12.22
CA LYS A 82 -0.99 6.43 -12.80
C LYS A 82 -0.44 7.77 -12.28
N VAL A 83 -0.17 7.86 -10.97
CA VAL A 83 0.34 9.09 -10.36
C VAL A 83 1.78 9.33 -10.77
N LEU A 84 2.63 8.31 -10.75
CA LEU A 84 4.03 8.43 -11.17
C LEU A 84 4.14 8.86 -12.65
N ASP A 85 3.32 8.31 -13.54
CA ASP A 85 3.24 8.72 -14.95
C ASP A 85 2.74 10.16 -15.08
N GLY A 86 1.72 10.52 -14.30
CA GLY A 86 1.19 11.87 -14.20
C GLY A 86 2.23 12.90 -13.74
N TYR A 87 3.08 12.53 -12.81
CA TYR A 87 4.17 13.37 -12.33
C TYR A 87 5.28 13.51 -13.38
N LEU A 88 5.66 12.41 -14.04
CA LEU A 88 6.67 12.42 -15.10
C LEU A 88 6.26 13.28 -16.31
N ASN A 89 4.97 13.32 -16.65
CA ASN A 89 4.44 14.12 -17.77
C ASN A 89 3.93 15.50 -17.35
N GLY A 90 4.07 15.88 -16.08
CA GLY A 90 3.69 17.20 -15.56
C GLY A 90 2.17 17.44 -15.40
N LYS A 91 1.33 16.43 -15.59
CA LYS A 91 -0.14 16.56 -15.39
C LYS A 91 -0.55 16.42 -13.93
N ASN A 92 0.28 15.81 -13.09
CA ASN A 92 0.06 15.65 -11.64
C ASN A 92 -1.31 15.03 -11.28
N ILE A 93 -1.73 14.01 -12.03
CA ILE A 93 -3.02 13.34 -11.84
C ILE A 93 -2.99 12.37 -10.66
N GLY A 94 -4.15 12.14 -10.03
CA GLY A 94 -4.33 11.15 -8.97
C GLY A 94 -3.89 11.61 -7.57
N MET A 95 -3.67 12.92 -7.39
CA MET A 95 -3.39 13.57 -6.12
C MET A 95 -4.43 14.65 -5.88
N ALA A 96 -5.11 14.64 -4.74
CA ALA A 96 -6.08 15.68 -4.37
C ALA A 96 -5.39 17.02 -4.06
N SER A 97 -4.16 16.95 -3.53
CA SER A 97 -3.34 18.12 -3.18
C SER A 97 -1.91 17.98 -3.75
N PRO A 98 -1.72 18.14 -5.08
CA PRO A 98 -0.42 17.91 -5.72
C PRO A 98 0.75 18.65 -5.09
N GLU A 99 0.56 19.92 -4.69
CA GLU A 99 1.62 20.74 -4.08
C GLU A 99 2.21 20.08 -2.82
N LEU A 100 1.34 19.54 -1.97
CA LEU A 100 1.75 18.88 -0.72
C LEU A 100 2.43 17.54 -0.95
N VAL A 101 2.00 16.79 -1.97
CA VAL A 101 2.52 15.46 -2.29
C VAL A 101 3.85 15.56 -3.05
N ILE A 102 4.01 16.59 -3.86
CA ILE A 102 5.22 16.79 -4.67
C ILE A 102 6.34 17.36 -3.82
N GLU A 103 6.08 18.38 -3.01
CA GLU A 103 7.11 19.06 -2.21
C GLU A 103 7.88 18.09 -1.31
N THR A 104 9.18 18.36 -1.17
CA THR A 104 10.06 17.59 -0.27
C THR A 104 9.78 17.97 1.18
N HIS A 105 9.31 17.00 1.97
CA HIS A 105 9.11 17.15 3.41
C HIS A 105 10.14 16.34 4.17
N LYS A 106 10.88 16.98 5.07
CA LYS A 106 11.80 16.30 5.99
C LYS A 106 11.10 16.03 7.30
N VAL A 107 10.96 14.76 7.64
CA VAL A 107 10.54 14.28 8.95
C VAL A 107 11.78 13.67 9.62
N GLU A 108 11.86 13.69 10.95
CA GLU A 108 13.08 13.28 11.69
C GLU A 108 13.69 11.95 11.22
N GLU A 109 12.85 10.99 10.84
CA GLU A 109 13.28 9.64 10.45
C GLU A 109 13.30 9.39 8.93
N TYR A 110 12.74 10.25 8.08
CA TYR A 110 12.66 10.00 6.64
C TYR A 110 12.41 11.27 5.83
N THR A 111 12.71 11.20 4.53
CA THR A 111 12.34 12.26 3.58
C THR A 111 11.18 11.78 2.72
N ALA A 112 10.13 12.60 2.61
CA ALA A 112 8.94 12.30 1.83
C ALA A 112 8.74 13.30 0.70
N GLY A 113 7.88 12.92 -0.26
CA GLY A 113 7.45 13.76 -1.37
C GLY A 113 8.08 13.35 -2.70
N LEU A 114 7.36 13.55 -3.80
CA LEU A 114 7.81 13.12 -5.13
C LEU A 114 9.08 13.85 -5.60
N SER A 115 9.34 15.08 -5.13
CA SER A 115 10.57 15.81 -5.46
C SER A 115 11.79 15.37 -4.64
N SER A 116 11.60 14.56 -3.61
CA SER A 116 12.70 14.09 -2.75
C SER A 116 13.44 12.86 -3.31
N ILE A 117 12.84 12.19 -4.29
CA ILE A 117 13.37 10.98 -4.92
C ILE A 117 13.77 11.31 -6.36
N ASP A 118 14.87 10.71 -6.81
CA ASP A 118 15.32 10.83 -8.18
C ASP A 118 14.24 10.33 -9.16
N LYS A 119 13.87 11.18 -10.13
CA LYS A 119 12.83 10.89 -11.12
C LYS A 119 13.12 9.65 -11.95
N GLU A 120 14.38 9.24 -12.07
CA GLU A 120 14.73 8.01 -12.80
C GLU A 120 14.09 6.77 -12.17
N TYR A 121 13.89 6.73 -10.84
CA TYR A 121 13.14 5.63 -10.21
C TYR A 121 11.73 5.52 -10.77
N TYR A 122 11.04 6.64 -10.99
CA TYR A 122 9.65 6.63 -11.43
C TYR A 122 9.47 6.16 -12.86
N LYS A 123 10.52 6.19 -13.69
CA LYS A 123 10.48 5.63 -15.05
C LYS A 123 10.53 4.10 -15.04
N SER A 124 11.14 3.53 -14.01
CA SER A 124 11.21 2.09 -13.80
C SER A 124 9.82 1.54 -13.50
N LYS A 125 9.60 0.29 -13.90
CA LYS A 125 8.56 -0.54 -13.31
C LYS A 125 8.90 -0.85 -11.85
N PHE A 126 7.89 -1.26 -11.08
CA PHE A 126 8.10 -1.67 -9.69
C PHE A 126 7.37 -2.97 -9.35
N ILE A 127 7.91 -3.64 -8.34
CA ILE A 127 7.26 -4.77 -7.68
C ILE A 127 6.60 -4.29 -6.39
N VAL A 128 5.52 -4.94 -5.99
CA VAL A 128 4.94 -4.79 -4.65
C VAL A 128 5.69 -5.70 -3.69
N PHE A 129 6.35 -5.15 -2.68
CA PHE A 129 7.02 -5.92 -1.63
C PHE A 129 6.04 -6.27 -0.50
N SER A 130 5.18 -5.33 -0.11
CA SER A 130 4.14 -5.56 0.88
C SER A 130 3.01 -4.54 0.77
N MET A 131 1.84 -4.87 1.32
CA MET A 131 0.69 -3.97 1.44
C MET A 131 0.10 -4.10 2.84
N ASN A 132 -0.11 -2.97 3.50
CA ASN A 132 -0.66 -2.93 4.85
C ASN A 132 -1.69 -1.81 4.97
N ASP A 133 -2.72 -2.00 5.80
CA ASP A 133 -3.62 -0.91 6.14
C ASP A 133 -2.85 0.19 6.88
N SER A 134 -3.08 1.44 6.48
CA SER A 134 -2.52 2.59 7.19
C SER A 134 -3.34 2.87 8.44
N ILE A 135 -2.66 3.20 9.54
CA ILE A 135 -3.33 3.64 10.79
C ILE A 135 -4.18 4.91 10.60
N ALA A 136 -3.87 5.71 9.57
CA ALA A 136 -4.60 6.91 9.20
C ALA A 136 -5.67 6.65 8.11
N GLY A 137 -5.95 5.38 7.81
CA GLY A 137 -6.83 4.92 6.74
C GLY A 137 -6.14 4.89 5.37
N GLY A 138 -6.72 4.14 4.43
CA GLY A 138 -6.05 3.79 3.18
C GLY A 138 -5.02 2.68 3.36
N VAL A 139 -4.11 2.55 2.41
CA VAL A 139 -3.12 1.46 2.33
C VAL A 139 -1.73 2.04 2.17
N GLU A 140 -0.77 1.51 2.93
CA GLU A 140 0.66 1.68 2.70
C GLU A 140 1.17 0.52 1.84
N VAL A 141 1.65 0.83 0.64
CA VAL A 141 2.25 -0.11 -0.31
C VAL A 141 3.76 0.08 -0.28
N SER A 142 4.49 -0.96 0.10
CA SER A 142 5.94 -0.97 -0.05
C SER A 142 6.30 -1.47 -1.44
N ILE A 143 7.12 -0.70 -2.17
CA ILE A 143 7.53 -1.02 -3.54
C ILE A 143 9.05 -1.00 -3.70
N ILE A 144 9.53 -1.74 -4.68
CA ILE A 144 10.93 -1.74 -5.12
C ILE A 144 10.94 -1.57 -6.63
N PHE A 145 11.68 -0.57 -7.12
CA PHE A 145 11.83 -0.31 -8.56
C PHE A 145 12.82 -1.31 -9.18
N GLN A 146 12.47 -1.90 -10.32
CA GLN A 146 13.24 -2.97 -10.97
C GLN A 146 14.58 -2.51 -11.55
N ASP A 147 14.64 -1.36 -12.20
CA ASP A 147 15.88 -0.84 -12.82
C ASP A 147 16.92 -0.46 -11.77
N LYS A 148 16.46 -0.14 -10.55
CA LYS A 148 17.30 0.27 -9.43
C LYS A 148 16.73 -0.28 -8.11
N PRO A 149 16.89 -1.59 -7.83
CA PRO A 149 16.27 -2.25 -6.68
C PRO A 149 17.10 -2.05 -5.40
N ASP A 150 17.67 -0.86 -5.22
CA ASP A 150 18.62 -0.54 -4.14
C ASP A 150 17.96 0.11 -2.92
N LYS A 151 16.65 0.39 -2.99
CA LYS A 151 15.84 0.98 -1.93
C LYS A 151 14.44 0.41 -1.90
N LEU A 152 13.86 0.40 -0.71
CA LEU A 152 12.44 0.17 -0.49
C LEU A 152 11.73 1.50 -0.29
N PHE A 153 10.65 1.72 -1.02
CA PHE A 153 9.81 2.91 -0.89
C PHE A 153 8.48 2.53 -0.28
N THR A 154 7.95 3.37 0.60
CA THR A 154 6.59 3.23 1.12
C THR A 154 5.72 4.32 0.53
N VAL A 155 4.62 3.91 -0.10
CA VAL A 155 3.64 4.78 -0.73
C VAL A 155 2.33 4.68 0.04
N TRP A 156 1.75 5.81 0.40
CA TRP A 156 0.43 5.85 1.05
C TRP A 156 -0.63 6.26 0.03
N VAL A 157 -1.62 5.39 -0.18
CA VAL A 157 -2.75 5.62 -1.07
C VAL A 157 -4.04 5.51 -0.28
N TYR A 158 -4.91 6.51 -0.40
CA TYR A 158 -6.19 6.59 0.29
C TYR A 158 -7.35 6.42 -0.68
N GLN A 159 -8.37 5.66 -0.31
CA GLN A 159 -9.62 5.60 -1.07
C GLN A 159 -10.64 6.58 -0.47
N LEU A 160 -11.05 7.55 -1.27
CA LEU A 160 -12.04 8.55 -0.91
C LEU A 160 -13.45 7.94 -0.89
N ALA A 161 -14.39 8.60 -0.21
CA ALA A 161 -15.78 8.13 -0.09
C ALA A 161 -16.49 7.91 -1.45
N GLY A 162 -16.05 8.61 -2.50
CA GLY A 162 -16.55 8.43 -3.87
C GLY A 162 -16.01 7.20 -4.59
N GLY A 163 -15.12 6.43 -3.98
CA GLY A 163 -14.44 5.27 -4.58
C GLY A 163 -13.10 5.62 -5.25
N GLU A 164 -12.83 6.90 -5.46
CA GLU A 164 -11.59 7.37 -6.09
C GLU A 164 -10.38 7.23 -5.18
N TYR A 165 -9.23 6.99 -5.80
CA TYR A 165 -7.95 6.84 -5.11
C TYR A 165 -7.18 8.14 -5.11
N ASP A 166 -6.51 8.41 -4.00
CA ASP A 166 -5.72 9.61 -3.76
C ASP A 166 -4.33 9.20 -3.25
N PHE A 167 -3.29 9.59 -3.98
CA PHE A 167 -1.91 9.37 -3.58
C PHE A 167 -1.50 10.45 -2.59
N ARG A 168 -1.18 10.04 -1.37
CA ARG A 168 -0.94 10.94 -0.25
C ARG A 168 0.54 11.23 -0.02
N SER A 169 1.39 10.22 -0.16
CA SER A 169 2.83 10.40 0.02
C SER A 169 3.62 9.23 -0.53
N ILE A 170 4.89 9.48 -0.80
CA ILE A 170 5.94 8.47 -0.99
C ILE A 170 7.14 8.87 -0.14
N ARG A 171 7.80 7.89 0.45
CA ARG A 171 9.03 8.07 1.24
C ARG A 171 9.96 6.89 1.03
N ASP A 172 11.26 7.11 1.19
CA ASP A 172 12.20 6.00 1.34
C ASP A 172 12.07 5.39 2.75
N ASN A 173 12.37 4.09 2.86
CA ASN A 173 12.38 3.41 4.15
C ASN A 173 13.84 3.14 4.58
N PRO A 174 14.43 4.00 5.44
CA PRO A 174 15.84 3.90 5.79
C PRO A 174 16.19 2.65 6.62
N LYS A 175 15.19 1.92 7.13
CA LYS A 175 15.39 0.62 7.79
C LYS A 175 15.83 -0.47 6.81
N PHE A 176 15.69 -0.25 5.50
CA PHE A 176 16.16 -1.13 4.44
C PHE A 176 17.51 -0.63 3.94
N THR A 177 18.57 -1.01 4.66
CA THR A 177 19.96 -0.68 4.32
C THR A 177 20.38 -1.34 3.00
N LEU A 178 21.48 -0.87 2.41
CA LEU A 178 22.05 -1.46 1.20
C LEU A 178 22.31 -2.97 1.35
N GLU A 179 22.77 -3.43 2.51
CA GLU A 179 23.00 -4.85 2.79
C GLU A 179 21.69 -5.64 2.78
N LYS A 180 20.65 -5.11 3.43
CA LYS A 180 19.33 -5.71 3.44
C LYS A 180 18.70 -5.73 2.04
N MET A 181 18.92 -4.68 1.25
CA MET A 181 18.46 -4.66 -0.14
C MET A 181 19.19 -5.67 -1.02
N LYS A 182 20.49 -5.90 -0.82
CA LYS A 182 21.23 -6.98 -1.51
C LYS A 182 20.66 -8.35 -1.17
N GLU A 183 20.31 -8.59 0.09
CA GLU A 183 19.66 -9.83 0.51
C GLU A 183 18.30 -10.00 -0.17
N ILE A 184 17.48 -8.95 -0.19
CA ILE A 184 16.17 -8.94 -0.85
C ILE A 184 16.30 -9.19 -2.35
N GLN A 185 17.28 -8.59 -3.02
CA GLN A 185 17.54 -8.83 -4.44
C GLN A 185 17.84 -10.30 -4.75
N ILE A 186 18.54 -11.00 -3.83
CA ILE A 186 18.80 -12.43 -3.96
C ILE A 186 17.52 -13.23 -3.71
N LEU A 187 16.84 -12.98 -2.59
CA LEU A 187 15.66 -13.73 -2.14
C LEU A 187 14.50 -13.60 -3.13
N TYR A 188 14.21 -12.40 -3.60
CA TYR A 188 13.05 -12.08 -4.42
C TYR A 188 13.39 -11.96 -5.91
N LYS A 189 14.53 -12.51 -6.34
CA LYS A 189 15.02 -12.46 -7.72
C LYS A 189 13.93 -12.79 -8.75
N THR A 190 13.18 -13.86 -8.54
CA THR A 190 12.10 -14.32 -9.43
C THR A 190 11.06 -13.24 -9.70
N ILE A 191 10.68 -12.47 -8.67
CA ILE A 191 9.67 -11.40 -8.79
C ILE A 191 10.32 -10.12 -9.31
N LEU A 192 11.53 -9.80 -8.87
CA LEU A 192 12.27 -8.60 -9.31
C LEU A 192 12.62 -8.63 -10.79
N GLU A 193 12.86 -9.81 -11.37
CA GLU A 193 13.16 -9.98 -12.80
C GLU A 193 11.90 -10.29 -13.64
N ASP A 194 10.70 -10.31 -13.03
CA ASP A 194 9.45 -10.50 -13.76
C ASP A 194 9.00 -9.20 -14.42
N GLU A 195 9.23 -9.11 -15.74
CA GLU A 195 8.85 -7.97 -16.57
C GLU A 195 7.38 -7.97 -17.00
N VAL A 196 6.67 -9.09 -16.86
CA VAL A 196 5.30 -9.26 -17.34
C VAL A 196 4.30 -8.76 -16.32
N HIS A 197 4.57 -9.01 -15.04
CA HIS A 197 3.64 -8.69 -13.96
C HIS A 197 4.07 -7.50 -13.12
N SER A 198 5.21 -6.89 -13.39
CA SER A 198 5.61 -5.62 -12.81
C SER A 198 4.84 -4.44 -13.41
N ILE A 199 4.73 -3.37 -12.61
CA ILE A 199 3.83 -2.24 -12.85
C ILE A 199 4.60 -0.99 -13.27
#